data_AF-A0A7S4SV68-F1
#
_entry.id   AF-A0A7S4SV68-F1
#
_cell.length_a   1.000
_cell.length_b   1.000
_cell.length_c   1.000
_cell.angle_alpha   90.00
_cell.angle_beta   90.00
_cell.angle_gamma   90.00
#
_symmetry.space_group_name_H-M   'P 1'
#
loop_
_entity.id
_entity.type
_entity.pdbx_description
1 polymer ?
#
loop_
_entity_poly.entity_id
_entity_poly.type
_entity_poly.pdbx_seq_one_letter_code
_entity_poly.pdbx_strand_id
1 'polypeptide(L)'
;ASPVDDQETAMQLLYTVWNDLSGMGFDLGPIENMPPLRLVDAQATEGVDGTSILSTQKFYGREVGRSTEVLVLHSLPRTHMGSVIAHELGHFLIHQWGFPDLPDQVEEGLCELLACTWLTSQAGDPYAEYHYRLKLTNQDPIYGEGLRAALTAVGGNHEFSVQLFDFVRQHGHLPKTVGPR
;
A
#
# COMPACT_ATOMS: atom_id res chain seq x y z
N ALA A 1 -17.03 12.13 4.01
CA ALA A 1 -17.50 10.73 3.95
C ALA A 1 -17.83 10.26 5.37
N SER A 2 -18.72 9.29 5.56
CA SER A 2 -18.98 8.72 6.89
C SER A 2 -17.72 8.05 7.46
N PRO A 3 -17.47 8.17 8.77
CA PRO A 3 -16.38 7.45 9.43
C PRO A 3 -16.63 5.95 9.40
N VAL A 4 -15.56 5.16 9.42
CA VAL A 4 -15.62 3.70 9.56
C VAL A 4 -15.21 3.35 10.98
N ASP A 5 -16.18 2.89 11.77
CA ASP A 5 -16.04 2.64 13.21
C ASP A 5 -16.25 1.17 13.61
N ASP A 6 -16.63 0.33 12.64
CA ASP A 6 -16.93 -1.07 12.88
C ASP A 6 -16.08 -1.99 11.99
N GLN A 7 -15.77 -3.15 12.56
CA GLN A 7 -14.89 -4.14 11.96
C GLN A 7 -15.46 -4.75 10.67
N GLU A 8 -16.79 -4.86 10.56
CA GLU A 8 -17.44 -5.43 9.37
C GLU A 8 -17.28 -4.50 8.16
N THR A 9 -17.58 -3.21 8.33
CA THR A 9 -17.38 -2.18 7.30
C THR A 9 -15.92 -2.06 6.89
N ALA A 10 -14.99 -2.14 7.85
CA ALA A 10 -13.56 -2.12 7.57
C ALA A 10 -13.10 -3.34 6.74
N MET A 11 -13.58 -4.54 7.08
CA MET A 11 -13.32 -5.75 6.29
C MET A 11 -13.93 -5.67 4.89
N GLN A 12 -15.17 -5.19 4.76
CA GLN A 12 -15.79 -4.96 3.43
C GLN A 12 -14.98 -3.97 2.59
N LEU A 13 -14.41 -2.94 3.22
CA LEU A 13 -13.54 -1.99 2.54
C LEU A 13 -12.23 -2.66 2.11
N LEU A 14 -11.59 -3.47 2.97
CA LEU A 14 -10.42 -4.26 2.59
C LEU A 14 -10.72 -5.17 1.39
N TYR A 15 -11.84 -5.89 1.38
CA TYR A 15 -12.26 -6.69 0.23
C TYR A 15 -12.43 -5.85 -1.04
N THR A 16 -12.95 -4.62 -0.91
CA THR A 16 -13.11 -3.70 -2.04
C THR A 16 -11.75 -3.30 -2.59
N VAL A 17 -10.85 -2.82 -1.72
CA VAL A 17 -9.48 -2.40 -2.11
C VAL A 17 -8.71 -3.57 -2.72
N TRP A 18 -8.79 -4.77 -2.12
CA TRP A 18 -8.16 -5.98 -2.63
C TRP A 18 -8.62 -6.32 -4.05
N ASN A 19 -9.94 -6.30 -4.30
CA ASN A 19 -10.50 -6.60 -5.61
C ASN A 19 -10.16 -5.52 -6.64
N ASP A 20 -10.19 -4.24 -6.24
CA ASP A 20 -9.80 -3.11 -7.10
C ASP A 20 -8.35 -3.28 -7.56
N LEU A 21 -7.41 -3.48 -6.63
CA LEU A 21 -6.00 -3.67 -6.93
C LEU A 21 -5.73 -4.94 -7.76
N SER A 22 -6.43 -6.03 -7.44
CA SER A 22 -6.36 -7.27 -8.24
C SER A 22 -6.86 -7.04 -9.67
N GLY A 23 -7.97 -6.31 -9.84
CA GLY A 23 -8.54 -5.96 -11.13
C GLY A 23 -7.67 -5.00 -11.94
N MET A 24 -6.83 -4.23 -11.28
CA MET A 24 -5.81 -3.42 -11.95
C MET A 24 -4.63 -4.29 -12.42
N GLY A 25 -4.36 -5.42 -11.76
CA GLY A 25 -3.38 -6.42 -12.18
C GLY A 25 -2.32 -6.78 -11.13
N PHE A 26 -2.47 -6.34 -9.88
CA PHE A 26 -1.57 -6.74 -8.79
C PHE A 26 -1.88 -8.17 -8.37
N ASP A 27 -0.89 -9.06 -8.43
CA ASP A 27 -1.04 -10.43 -7.94
C ASP A 27 -0.97 -10.47 -6.40
N LEU A 28 -2.06 -10.09 -5.77
CA LEU A 28 -2.27 -10.21 -4.32
C LEU A 28 -2.45 -11.68 -3.88
N GLY A 29 -2.57 -12.60 -4.84
CA GLY A 29 -2.85 -14.00 -4.59
C GLY A 29 -4.34 -14.29 -4.33
N PRO A 30 -4.66 -15.53 -3.96
CA PRO A 30 -6.02 -15.94 -3.64
C PRO A 30 -6.53 -15.22 -2.38
N ILE A 31 -7.85 -15.04 -2.27
CA ILE A 31 -8.47 -14.25 -1.19
C ILE A 31 -8.23 -14.85 0.20
N GLU A 32 -7.92 -16.14 0.26
CA GLU A 32 -7.51 -16.87 1.47
C GLU A 32 -6.17 -16.38 2.04
N ASN A 33 -5.35 -15.68 1.23
CA ASN A 33 -4.09 -15.05 1.66
C ASN A 33 -4.29 -13.59 2.08
N MET A 34 -5.50 -13.04 1.96
CA MET A 34 -5.78 -11.67 2.36
C MET A 34 -5.46 -11.48 3.84
N PRO A 35 -4.64 -10.47 4.22
CA PRO A 35 -4.26 -10.29 5.61
C PRO A 35 -5.50 -9.94 6.44
N PRO A 36 -5.61 -10.43 7.69
CA PRO A 36 -6.61 -9.91 8.60
C PRO A 36 -6.39 -8.41 8.81
N LEU A 37 -7.49 -7.66 8.88
CA LEU A 37 -7.47 -6.25 9.28
C LEU A 37 -8.10 -6.11 10.66
N ARG A 38 -7.54 -5.25 11.51
CA ARG A 38 -8.17 -4.84 12.78
C ARG A 38 -8.23 -3.33 12.89
N LEU A 39 -9.38 -2.83 13.32
CA LEU A 39 -9.50 -1.44 13.77
C LEU A 39 -8.86 -1.28 15.15
N VAL A 40 -8.13 -0.18 15.33
CA VAL A 40 -7.38 0.11 16.56
C VAL A 40 -7.42 1.59 16.92
N ASP A 41 -7.10 1.90 18.18
CA ASP A 41 -6.85 3.27 18.63
C ASP A 41 -5.46 3.77 18.19
N ALA A 42 -5.27 5.09 18.15
CA ALA A 42 -4.01 5.73 17.72
C ALA A 42 -2.77 5.31 18.53
N GLN A 43 -2.95 4.86 19.79
CA GLN A 43 -1.84 4.36 20.59
C GLN A 43 -1.24 3.08 20.02
N ALA A 44 -2.07 2.22 19.41
CA ALA A 44 -1.63 0.93 18.87
C ALA A 44 -0.90 1.07 17.52
N THR A 45 -1.02 2.22 16.86
CA THR A 45 -0.33 2.56 15.61
C THR A 45 0.78 3.58 15.81
N GLU A 46 1.18 3.88 17.05
CA GLU A 46 2.18 4.91 17.36
C GLU A 46 1.87 6.30 16.76
N GLY A 47 0.58 6.59 16.54
CA GLY A 47 0.10 7.87 16.03
C GLY A 47 -0.02 7.97 14.51
N VAL A 48 0.22 6.90 13.74
CA VAL A 48 -0.09 6.86 12.30
C VAL A 48 -1.48 6.29 12.01
N ASP A 49 -2.01 6.53 10.81
CA ASP A 49 -3.38 6.14 10.44
C ASP A 49 -3.56 4.63 10.16
N GLY A 50 -2.45 3.90 9.95
CA GLY A 50 -2.42 2.45 9.79
C GLY A 50 -0.99 1.90 9.88
N THR A 51 -0.85 0.59 10.08
CA THR A 51 0.45 -0.10 10.10
C THR A 51 0.29 -1.59 9.84
N SER A 52 1.33 -2.22 9.29
CA SER A 52 1.39 -3.66 9.02
C SER A 52 2.32 -4.37 9.99
N ILE A 53 1.85 -5.46 10.60
CA ILE A 53 2.68 -6.38 11.40
C ILE A 53 3.11 -7.53 10.49
N LEU A 54 4.40 -7.60 10.19
CA LEU A 54 5.00 -8.62 9.32
C LEU A 54 5.65 -9.73 10.14
N SER A 55 5.42 -10.99 9.74
CA SER A 55 6.05 -12.16 10.37
C SER A 55 6.59 -13.13 9.31
N THR A 56 7.81 -13.63 9.56
CA THR A 56 8.45 -14.68 8.75
C THR A 56 8.77 -15.87 9.64
N GLN A 57 8.16 -17.00 9.36
CA GLN A 57 8.39 -18.24 10.09
C GLN A 57 9.55 -19.01 9.45
N LYS A 58 10.54 -19.41 10.28
CA LYS A 58 11.69 -20.20 9.84
C LYS A 58 11.75 -21.54 10.59
N PHE A 59 11.97 -22.63 9.86
CA PHE A 59 12.22 -23.96 10.40
C PHE A 59 13.58 -24.46 9.91
N TYR A 60 14.48 -24.77 10.85
CA TYR A 60 15.89 -25.10 10.55
C TYR A 60 16.59 -24.09 9.63
N GLY A 61 16.37 -22.79 9.86
CA GLY A 61 16.97 -21.70 9.07
C GLY A 61 16.36 -21.51 7.68
N ARG A 62 15.41 -22.36 7.26
CA ARG A 62 14.65 -22.19 6.02
C ARG A 62 13.34 -21.49 6.32
N GLU A 63 12.99 -20.53 5.49
CA GLU A 63 11.66 -19.93 5.56
C GLU A 63 10.59 -20.97 5.20
N VAL A 64 9.54 -21.03 6.03
CA VAL A 64 8.40 -21.94 5.86
C VAL A 64 7.06 -21.20 5.75
N GLY A 65 7.04 -19.89 5.98
CA GLY A 65 5.85 -19.08 5.81
C GLY A 65 6.08 -17.60 6.07
N ARG A 66 5.20 -16.77 5.49
CA ARG A 66 5.06 -15.35 5.75
C ARG A 66 3.61 -15.05 6.11
N SER A 67 3.39 -14.09 6.99
CA SER A 67 2.06 -13.57 7.30
C SER A 67 2.15 -12.07 7.55
N THR A 68 1.06 -11.37 7.25
CA THR A 68 0.89 -9.95 7.51
C THR A 68 -0.43 -9.75 8.24
N GLU A 69 -0.48 -8.81 9.16
CA GLU A 69 -1.70 -8.31 9.79
C GLU A 69 -1.75 -6.80 9.60
N VAL A 70 -2.92 -6.27 9.23
CA VAL A 70 -3.13 -4.85 8.97
C VAL A 70 -3.87 -4.21 10.13
N LEU A 71 -3.32 -3.16 10.72
CA LEU A 71 -3.97 -2.36 11.74
C LEU A 71 -4.33 -1.00 11.15
N VAL A 72 -5.56 -0.54 11.37
CA VAL A 72 -6.01 0.76 10.85
C VAL A 72 -6.74 1.54 11.94
N LEU A 73 -6.47 2.84 12.03
CA LEU A 73 -7.16 3.72 12.95
C LEU A 73 -8.67 3.74 12.64
N HIS A 74 -9.50 3.52 13.66
CA HIS A 74 -10.95 3.67 13.51
C HIS A 74 -11.35 5.14 13.32
N SER A 75 -12.60 5.39 12.94
CA SER A 75 -13.16 6.73 12.72
C SER A 75 -12.56 7.51 11.54
N LEU A 76 -11.70 6.89 10.73
CA LEU A 76 -11.25 7.49 9.48
C LEU A 76 -12.40 7.57 8.47
N PRO A 77 -12.49 8.65 7.67
CA PRO A 77 -13.40 8.69 6.53
C PRO A 77 -13.14 7.51 5.60
N ARG A 78 -14.21 6.87 5.07
CA ARG A 78 -14.10 5.66 4.23
C ARG A 78 -13.01 5.74 3.15
N THR A 79 -12.94 6.85 2.41
CA THR A 79 -11.95 7.04 1.33
C THR A 79 -10.52 7.14 1.88
N HIS A 80 -10.33 7.81 3.01
CA HIS A 80 -9.04 7.86 3.69
C HIS A 80 -8.63 6.44 4.13
N MET A 81 -9.52 5.73 4.83
CA MET A 81 -9.27 4.37 5.28
C MET A 81 -8.92 3.45 4.12
N GLY A 82 -9.62 3.54 2.98
CA GLY A 82 -9.31 2.74 1.80
C GLY A 82 -7.92 3.03 1.25
N SER A 83 -7.48 4.29 1.26
CA SER A 83 -6.11 4.66 0.85
C SER A 83 -5.04 4.17 1.84
N VAL A 84 -5.34 4.14 3.14
CA VAL A 84 -4.47 3.55 4.16
C VAL A 84 -4.38 2.05 3.95
N ILE A 85 -5.50 1.36 3.76
CA ILE A 85 -5.51 -0.08 3.45
C ILE A 85 -4.71 -0.38 2.19
N ALA A 86 -4.88 0.42 1.12
CA ALA A 86 -4.10 0.25 -0.11
C ALA A 86 -2.60 0.44 0.13
N HIS A 87 -2.20 1.38 0.99
CA HIS A 87 -0.81 1.56 1.42
C HIS A 87 -0.30 0.31 2.17
N GLU A 88 -1.03 -0.18 3.16
CA GLU A 88 -0.64 -1.37 3.95
C GLU A 88 -0.58 -2.65 3.12
N LEU A 89 -1.45 -2.78 2.10
CA LEU A 89 -1.35 -3.86 1.12
C LEU A 89 -0.06 -3.78 0.29
N GLY A 90 0.59 -2.62 0.21
CA GLY A 90 1.93 -2.45 -0.36
C GLY A 90 2.97 -3.19 0.45
N HIS A 91 3.00 -2.99 1.78
CA HIS A 91 3.89 -3.75 2.68
C HIS A 91 3.59 -5.26 2.62
N PHE A 92 2.31 -5.65 2.56
CA PHE A 92 1.92 -7.05 2.33
C PHE A 92 2.53 -7.61 1.04
N LEU A 93 2.43 -6.91 -0.08
CA LEU A 93 2.99 -7.35 -1.37
C LEU A 93 4.51 -7.48 -1.30
N ILE A 94 5.21 -6.48 -0.76
CA ILE A 94 6.67 -6.47 -0.60
C ILE A 94 7.12 -7.67 0.23
N HIS A 95 6.47 -7.91 1.36
CA HIS A 95 6.73 -9.06 2.23
C HIS A 95 6.45 -10.38 1.52
N GLN A 96 5.25 -10.53 0.96
CA GLN A 96 4.79 -11.79 0.41
C GLN A 96 5.54 -12.20 -0.86
N TRP A 97 5.97 -11.23 -1.68
CA TRP A 97 6.79 -11.49 -2.85
C TRP A 97 8.28 -11.67 -2.52
N GLY A 98 8.68 -11.45 -1.27
CA GLY A 98 10.05 -11.68 -0.79
C GLY A 98 11.04 -10.72 -1.44
N PHE A 99 10.74 -9.43 -1.40
CA PHE A 99 11.68 -8.39 -1.79
C PHE A 99 12.96 -8.46 -0.93
N PRO A 100 14.11 -7.97 -1.42
CA PRO A 100 15.27 -7.73 -0.57
C PRO A 100 14.97 -6.61 0.43
N ASP A 101 15.84 -6.44 1.43
CA ASP A 101 15.78 -5.27 2.31
C ASP A 101 15.86 -3.98 1.46
N LEU A 102 14.80 -3.19 1.48
CA LEU A 102 14.70 -1.95 0.73
C LEU A 102 15.08 -0.76 1.63
N PRO A 103 15.63 0.33 1.05
CA PRO A 103 15.64 1.61 1.75
C PRO A 103 14.20 2.08 2.03
N ASP A 104 13.95 2.64 3.22
CA ASP A 104 12.61 3.11 3.64
C ASP A 104 11.93 3.98 2.57
N GLN A 105 12.67 4.92 1.97
CA GLN A 105 12.14 5.80 0.92
C GLN A 105 11.65 5.03 -0.33
N VAL A 106 12.24 3.88 -0.65
CA VAL A 106 11.83 3.03 -1.78
C VAL A 106 10.58 2.23 -1.41
N GLU A 107 10.57 1.61 -0.23
CA GLU A 107 9.44 0.83 0.27
C GLU A 107 8.19 1.70 0.45
N GLU A 108 8.32 2.82 1.17
CA GLU A 108 7.22 3.75 1.40
C GLU A 108 6.77 4.44 0.12
N GLY A 109 7.70 4.70 -0.80
CA GLY A 109 7.36 5.22 -2.13
C GLY A 109 6.48 4.27 -2.94
N LEU A 110 6.73 2.95 -2.86
CA LEU A 110 5.87 1.94 -3.50
C LEU A 110 4.51 1.83 -2.83
N CYS A 111 4.46 1.85 -1.49
CA CYS A 111 3.21 1.77 -0.73
C CYS A 111 2.32 3.01 -0.97
N GLU A 112 2.92 4.20 -0.99
CA GLU A 112 2.24 5.45 -1.38
C GLU A 112 1.78 5.43 -2.84
N LEU A 113 2.57 4.88 -3.77
CA LEU A 113 2.16 4.73 -5.16
C LEU A 113 0.93 3.82 -5.28
N LEU A 114 0.87 2.73 -4.52
CA LEU A 114 -0.28 1.81 -4.50
C LEU A 114 -1.54 2.51 -3.96
N ALA A 115 -1.40 3.29 -2.88
CA ALA A 115 -2.48 4.11 -2.34
C ALA A 115 -3.00 5.15 -3.33
N CYS A 116 -2.09 5.87 -4.01
CA CYS A 116 -2.44 6.82 -5.07
C CYS A 116 -3.12 6.12 -6.25
N THR A 117 -2.65 4.94 -6.65
CA THR A 117 -3.27 4.15 -7.72
C THR A 117 -4.72 3.82 -7.37
N TRP A 118 -4.98 3.32 -6.16
CA TRP A 118 -6.35 3.06 -5.70
C TRP A 118 -7.19 4.34 -5.61
N LEU A 119 -6.65 5.44 -5.08
CA LEU A 119 -7.36 6.73 -5.01
C LEU A 119 -7.77 7.23 -6.39
N THR A 120 -6.89 7.16 -7.40
CA THR A 120 -7.20 7.61 -8.76
C THR A 120 -8.27 6.76 -9.45
N SER A 121 -8.50 5.52 -8.99
CA SER A 121 -9.59 4.67 -9.52
C SER A 121 -10.96 4.97 -8.91
N GLN A 122 -11.04 5.73 -7.82
CA GLN A 122 -12.29 6.08 -7.15
C GLN A 122 -13.02 7.23 -7.87
N ALA A 123 -13.39 7.00 -9.12
CA ALA A 123 -14.00 8.00 -9.98
C ALA A 123 -15.29 8.59 -9.37
N GLY A 124 -15.37 9.92 -9.31
CA GLY A 124 -16.54 10.64 -8.78
C GLY A 124 -16.53 10.83 -7.27
N ASP A 125 -15.53 10.32 -6.54
CA ASP A 125 -15.34 10.63 -5.13
C ASP A 125 -14.46 11.89 -4.95
N PRO A 126 -15.02 13.04 -4.52
CA PRO A 126 -14.23 14.25 -4.31
C PRO A 126 -13.20 14.12 -3.17
N TYR A 127 -13.39 13.18 -2.23
CA TYR A 127 -12.40 12.92 -1.18
C TYR A 127 -11.18 12.19 -1.72
N ALA A 128 -11.32 11.41 -2.80
CA ALA A 128 -10.20 10.67 -3.37
C ALA A 128 -9.16 11.62 -3.97
N GLU A 129 -9.60 12.61 -4.74
CA GLU A 129 -8.74 13.67 -5.28
C GLU A 129 -8.06 14.49 -4.17
N TYR A 130 -8.79 14.77 -3.09
CA TYR A 130 -8.24 15.46 -1.93
C TYR A 130 -7.10 14.66 -1.27
N HIS A 131 -7.31 13.37 -0.96
CA HIS A 131 -6.29 12.52 -0.36
C HIS A 131 -5.10 12.27 -1.30
N TYR A 132 -5.35 12.10 -2.59
CA TYR A 132 -4.29 12.00 -3.60
C TYR A 132 -3.39 13.24 -3.60
N ARG A 133 -3.98 14.43 -3.56
CA ARG A 133 -3.24 15.70 -3.48
C ARG A 133 -2.46 15.85 -2.17
N LEU A 134 -3.02 15.45 -1.04
CA LEU A 134 -2.31 15.47 0.25
C LEU A 134 -1.05 14.59 0.20
N LYS A 135 -1.16 13.37 -0.33
CA LYS A 135 -0.02 12.46 -0.50
C LYS A 135 1.05 13.05 -1.43
N LEU A 136 0.63 13.58 -2.58
CA LEU A 136 1.56 14.17 -3.56
C LEU A 136 2.33 15.40 -3.01
N THR A 137 1.65 16.21 -2.19
CA THR A 137 2.22 17.44 -1.62
C THR A 137 2.87 17.24 -0.25
N ASN A 138 2.88 16.01 0.27
CA ASN A 138 3.57 15.67 1.51
C ASN A 138 5.06 16.00 1.39
N GLN A 139 5.59 16.78 2.33
CA GLN A 139 6.99 17.23 2.35
C GLN A 139 7.91 16.25 3.09
N ASP A 140 7.36 15.17 3.65
CA ASP A 140 8.15 14.14 4.29
C ASP A 140 9.17 13.51 3.32
N PRO A 141 10.45 13.38 3.72
CA PRO A 141 11.51 12.87 2.85
C PRO A 141 11.44 11.36 2.59
N ILE A 142 10.69 10.60 3.38
CA ILE A 142 10.49 9.17 3.19
C ILE A 142 9.21 8.95 2.38
N TYR A 143 8.08 9.42 2.88
CA TYR A 143 6.77 9.18 2.26
C TYR A 143 6.55 10.05 1.03
N GLY A 144 6.68 11.37 1.19
CA GLY A 144 6.38 12.34 0.13
C GLY A 144 7.40 12.30 -1.01
N GLU A 145 8.69 12.33 -0.68
CA GLU A 145 9.75 12.21 -1.71
C GLU A 145 9.79 10.81 -2.32
N GLY A 146 9.58 9.75 -1.52
CA GLY A 146 9.47 8.38 -2.01
C GLY A 146 8.37 8.23 -3.06
N LEU A 147 7.17 8.75 -2.78
CA LEU A 147 6.06 8.77 -3.74
C LEU A 147 6.44 9.48 -5.04
N ARG A 148 7.04 10.68 -4.96
CA ARG A 148 7.44 11.44 -6.15
C ARG A 148 8.52 10.71 -6.95
N ALA A 149 9.45 10.03 -6.29
CA ALA A 149 10.45 9.20 -6.94
C ALA A 149 9.80 7.98 -7.64
N ALA A 150 8.86 7.30 -6.99
CA ALA A 150 8.12 6.19 -7.57
C ALA A 150 7.26 6.63 -8.77
N LEU A 151 6.57 7.77 -8.68
CA LEU A 151 5.83 8.38 -9.80
C LEU A 151 6.75 8.74 -10.97
N THR A 152 7.95 9.25 -10.68
CA THR A 152 8.97 9.52 -11.71
C THR A 152 9.44 8.23 -12.39
N ALA A 153 9.59 7.14 -11.61
CA ALA A 153 10.00 5.84 -12.12
C ALA A 153 9.00 5.21 -13.09
N VAL A 154 7.69 5.47 -12.91
CA VAL A 154 6.62 5.03 -13.84
C VAL A 154 6.34 6.02 -14.98
N GLY A 155 7.14 7.09 -15.11
CA GLY A 155 7.01 8.06 -16.19
C GLY A 155 5.86 9.07 -16.02
N GLY A 156 5.37 9.27 -14.79
CA GLY A 156 4.37 10.28 -14.45
C GLY A 156 2.95 9.99 -14.94
N ASN A 157 2.77 9.02 -15.83
CA ASN A 157 1.48 8.43 -16.11
C ASN A 157 1.24 7.40 -15.01
N HIS A 158 0.15 7.55 -14.26
CA HIS A 158 -0.32 6.58 -13.25
C HIS A 158 -0.70 5.21 -13.85
N GLU A 159 -0.20 4.89 -15.04
CA GLU A 159 -0.34 3.60 -15.67
C GLU A 159 0.58 2.61 -14.97
N PHE A 160 -0.03 2.00 -13.96
CA PHE A 160 0.03 0.58 -13.67
C PHE A 160 1.36 -0.13 -13.98
N SER A 161 2.19 -0.33 -12.95
CA SER A 161 3.46 -1.03 -13.13
C SER A 161 3.69 -2.11 -12.07
N VAL A 162 2.90 -3.18 -12.11
CA VAL A 162 3.46 -4.48 -12.55
C VAL A 162 4.98 -4.55 -12.47
N GLN A 163 5.53 -3.98 -13.53
CA GLN A 163 6.93 -3.93 -13.91
C GLN A 163 7.81 -3.14 -12.93
N LEU A 164 7.31 -2.10 -12.26
CA LEU A 164 8.10 -1.39 -11.25
C LEU A 164 8.28 -2.26 -10.01
N PHE A 165 7.22 -2.89 -9.53
CA PHE A 165 7.32 -3.80 -8.38
C PHE A 165 8.27 -4.96 -8.72
N ASP A 166 8.15 -5.55 -9.92
CA ASP A 166 9.09 -6.58 -10.38
C ASP A 166 10.53 -6.07 -10.47
N PHE A 167 10.73 -4.85 -10.98
CA PHE A 167 12.06 -4.23 -11.06
C PHE A 167 12.65 -4.03 -9.66
N VAL A 168 11.91 -3.41 -8.74
CA VAL A 168 12.39 -3.15 -7.38
C VAL A 168 12.64 -4.46 -6.64
N ARG A 169 11.80 -5.48 -6.83
CA ARG A 169 12.01 -6.82 -6.28
C ARG A 169 13.33 -7.43 -6.75
N GLN A 170 13.72 -7.21 -8.00
CA GLN A 170 14.95 -7.76 -8.57
C GLN A 170 16.20 -6.94 -8.22
N HIS A 171 16.06 -5.64 -8.03
CA HIS A 171 17.19 -4.71 -7.96
C HIS A 171 17.35 -3.99 -6.61
N GLY A 172 16.33 -3.97 -5.76
CA GLY A 172 16.35 -3.31 -4.45
C GLY A 172 16.34 -1.77 -4.50
N HIS A 173 16.06 -1.17 -5.67
CA HIS A 173 15.99 0.27 -5.84
C HIS A 173 15.04 0.66 -6.97
N LEU A 174 14.56 1.90 -6.98
CA LEU A 174 13.79 2.47 -8.09
C LEU A 174 14.67 2.59 -9.35
N PRO A 175 14.12 2.39 -10.56
CA PRO A 175 14.87 2.60 -11.79
C PRO A 175 15.25 4.07 -11.93
N LYS A 176 16.48 4.31 -12.40
CA LYS A 176 16.96 5.66 -12.74
C LYS A 176 16.28 6.08 -14.06
N THR A 177 15.02 6.51 -13.99
CA THR A 177 14.14 6.91 -15.11
C THR A 177 13.94 5.84 -16.19
N VAL A 178 12.70 5.35 -16.36
CA VAL A 178 12.28 4.75 -17.64
C VAL A 178 11.83 5.92 -18.52
N GLY A 179 12.73 6.44 -19.36
CA GLY A 179 12.30 7.26 -20.49
C GLY A 179 11.41 6.45 -21.42
N PRO A 180 10.46 7.07 -22.15
CA PRO A 180 9.57 6.34 -23.03
C PRO A 180 10.39 5.52 -24.02
N ARG A 181 10.06 4.23 -24.17
CA ARG A 181 10.51 3.43 -25.32
C ARG A 181 9.73 3.83 -26.56
#